data_AF-A0AAE9X4B8-F1
#
_entry.id   AF-A0AAE9X4B8-F1
#
_cell.length_a   1.000
_cell.length_b   1.000
_cell.length_c   1.000
_cell.angle_alpha   90.00
_cell.angle_beta   90.00
_cell.angle_gamma   90.00
#
_symmetry.space_group_name_H-M   'P 1'
#
loop_
_entity.id
_entity.type
_entity.pdbx_description
1 polymer ?
#
loop_
_entity_poly.entity_id
_entity_poly.type
_entity_poly.pdbx_seq_one_letter_code
_entity_poly.pdbx_strand_id
1 'polypeptide(L)'
;MPVNLCDGLRTADKGLIFDKNSQNYTLEGSYTNKYCPDNNCGNDNNKKISSAFIGLLGFYKEVVDMQNIESDKIAEYAVLWLGHKLNQKTENGTTILNDFYNKNIKTNNHYKQETLGDSNNKIKIDVIDKKIESMNMNIKDISNFYEVFKLLCMMDGEVDKKNLQCNTCLINAGEFYEKYEKLKNALDINKGSSYFQLWLSLSKDYDKFKDKYNTRGCNNIKFLETCPRSSVTKSQVTECPVTKSQVTNSPVTECPVTECPVTKNILIPIAIVFVAASFFFGISYKYSLFGFRKRSSKQHLREKLKK
;
A
#
# COMPACT_ATOMS: atom_id res chain seq x y z
N MET A 1 10.36 10.22 6.97
CA MET A 1 8.96 10.68 7.18
C MET A 1 8.53 10.42 8.62
N PRO A 2 7.52 11.09 9.22
CA PRO A 2 7.05 10.72 10.55
C PRO A 2 6.38 9.33 10.48
N VAL A 3 6.94 8.34 11.16
CA VAL A 3 6.51 6.93 11.16
C VAL A 3 5.00 6.78 11.39
N ASN A 4 4.46 7.62 12.28
CA ASN A 4 3.07 7.60 12.71
C ASN A 4 2.05 7.98 11.62
N LEU A 5 2.46 8.77 10.63
CA LEU A 5 1.57 9.18 9.54
C LEU A 5 1.23 7.98 8.65
N CYS A 6 2.24 7.23 8.23
CA CYS A 6 2.09 6.02 7.42
C CYS A 6 1.32 4.93 8.17
N ASP A 7 1.48 4.86 9.49
CA ASP A 7 0.77 3.90 10.33
C ASP A 7 -0.73 4.16 10.39
N GLY A 8 -1.15 5.43 10.46
CA GLY A 8 -2.57 5.79 10.39
C GLY A 8 -3.21 5.39 9.06
N LEU A 9 -2.55 5.70 7.94
CA LEU A 9 -3.04 5.31 6.61
C LEU A 9 -3.12 3.80 6.45
N ARG A 10 -2.10 3.06 6.91
CA ARG A 10 -2.11 1.60 6.89
C ARG A 10 -3.24 1.04 7.75
N THR A 11 -3.53 1.67 8.88
CA THR A 11 -4.63 1.28 9.76
C THR A 11 -5.98 1.51 9.09
N ALA A 12 -6.17 2.68 8.46
CA ALA A 12 -7.38 2.98 7.70
C ALA A 12 -7.55 2.08 6.47
N ASP A 13 -6.46 1.75 5.76
CA ASP A 13 -6.48 0.82 4.63
C ASP A 13 -6.89 -0.60 5.04
N LYS A 14 -6.42 -1.08 6.19
CA LYS A 14 -6.85 -2.36 6.76
C LYS A 14 -8.28 -2.32 7.26
N GLY A 15 -8.72 -1.17 7.77
CA GLY A 15 -10.05 -1.01 8.34
C GLY A 15 -11.16 -0.70 7.34
N LEU A 16 -10.82 -0.46 6.07
CA LEU A 16 -11.76 -0.23 4.98
C LEU A 16 -11.26 -0.94 3.70
N ILE A 17 -11.79 -2.14 3.49
CA ILE A 17 -11.37 -3.05 2.43
C ILE A 17 -12.36 -2.96 1.27
N PHE A 18 -11.83 -2.73 0.07
CA PHE A 18 -12.62 -2.69 -1.16
C PHE A 18 -12.63 -4.05 -1.85
N ASP A 19 -13.82 -4.55 -2.17
CA ASP A 19 -14.00 -5.71 -3.02
C ASP A 19 -14.36 -5.26 -4.44
N LYS A 20 -13.47 -5.57 -5.39
CA LYS A 20 -13.62 -5.20 -6.79
C LYS A 20 -14.77 -5.92 -7.50
N ASN A 21 -15.10 -7.15 -7.10
CA ASN A 21 -16.16 -7.93 -7.73
C ASN A 21 -17.53 -7.41 -7.32
N SER A 22 -17.72 -7.15 -6.02
CA SER A 22 -18.97 -6.63 -5.49
C SER A 22 -19.09 -5.10 -5.55
N GLN A 23 -18.00 -4.40 -5.89
CA GLN A 23 -17.90 -2.93 -5.85
C GLN A 23 -18.27 -2.34 -4.47
N ASN A 24 -18.07 -3.13 -3.41
CA ASN A 24 -18.48 -2.80 -2.05
C ASN A 24 -17.29 -2.67 -1.11
N TYR A 25 -17.52 -1.93 -0.04
CA TYR A 25 -16.60 -1.79 1.08
C TYR A 25 -17.02 -2.65 2.25
N THR A 26 -16.02 -3.25 2.89
CA THR A 26 -16.15 -3.91 4.20
C THR A 26 -15.38 -3.08 5.22
N LEU A 27 -16.03 -2.73 6.32
CA LEU A 27 -15.35 -2.13 7.46
C LEU A 27 -14.83 -3.23 8.38
N GLU A 28 -13.55 -3.18 8.67
CA GLU A 28 -12.89 -4.08 9.62
C GLU A 28 -12.28 -3.30 10.77
N GLY A 29 -12.37 -3.84 11.98
CA GLY A 29 -11.77 -3.23 13.17
C GLY A 29 -12.64 -2.17 13.86
N SER A 30 -12.32 -1.90 15.12
CA SER A 30 -13.09 -1.01 15.98
C SER A 30 -12.95 0.47 15.61
N TYR A 31 -11.75 0.89 15.18
CA TYR A 31 -11.45 2.30 14.91
C TYR A 31 -12.24 2.89 13.73
N THR A 32 -12.40 2.15 12.64
CA THR A 32 -13.12 2.63 11.45
C THR A 32 -14.63 2.43 11.55
N ASN A 33 -15.12 1.53 12.42
CA ASN A 33 -16.55 1.31 12.68
C ASN A 33 -17.14 2.27 13.73
N LYS A 34 -16.32 2.79 14.65
CA LYS A 34 -16.74 3.66 15.77
C LYS A 34 -17.45 4.93 15.34
N TYR A 35 -17.23 5.39 14.12
CA TYR A 35 -17.71 6.68 13.61
C TYR A 35 -18.83 6.53 12.56
N CYS A 36 -19.49 5.37 12.57
CA CYS A 36 -20.64 5.14 11.71
C CYS A 36 -21.75 6.11 12.10
N PRO A 37 -22.33 6.85 11.14
CA PRO A 37 -23.47 7.71 11.44
C PRO A 37 -24.60 6.86 12.00
N ASP A 38 -25.26 7.37 13.05
CA ASP A 38 -26.31 6.66 13.79
C ASP A 38 -25.87 5.32 14.41
N ASN A 39 -24.57 5.14 14.66
CA ASN A 39 -23.93 3.91 15.16
C ASN A 39 -24.06 2.69 14.23
N ASN A 40 -24.48 2.87 12.97
CA ASN A 40 -24.56 1.77 12.02
C ASN A 40 -24.36 2.21 10.56
N CYS A 41 -23.30 1.71 9.92
CA CYS A 41 -23.05 1.94 8.50
C CYS A 41 -23.82 0.99 7.58
N GLY A 42 -24.32 -0.15 8.09
CA GLY A 42 -25.02 -1.17 7.32
C GLY A 42 -24.25 -1.57 6.06
N ASN A 43 -24.96 -1.63 4.93
CA ASN A 43 -24.37 -1.90 3.61
C ASN A 43 -24.04 -0.63 2.81
N ASP A 44 -24.19 0.56 3.40
CA ASP A 44 -23.95 1.82 2.70
C ASP A 44 -22.46 2.16 2.63
N ASN A 45 -21.87 2.05 1.44
CA ASN A 45 -20.47 2.35 1.21
C ASN A 45 -20.09 3.80 1.52
N ASN A 46 -20.99 4.76 1.33
CA ASN A 46 -20.70 6.17 1.61
C ASN A 46 -20.59 6.39 3.12
N LYS A 47 -21.49 5.79 3.90
CA LYS A 47 -21.39 5.77 5.38
C LYS A 47 -20.10 5.09 5.84
N LYS A 48 -19.72 3.97 5.21
CA LYS A 48 -18.49 3.25 5.54
C LYS A 48 -17.22 4.08 5.28
N ILE A 49 -17.13 4.71 4.11
CA ILE A 49 -16.01 5.59 3.76
C ILE A 49 -15.94 6.79 4.70
N SER A 50 -17.09 7.42 4.99
CA SER A 50 -17.18 8.53 5.95
C SER A 50 -16.67 8.12 7.34
N SER A 51 -17.17 7.00 7.87
CA SER A 51 -16.75 6.46 9.16
C SER A 51 -15.24 6.16 9.21
N ALA A 52 -14.69 5.52 8.17
CA ALA A 52 -13.27 5.20 8.11
C ALA A 52 -12.39 6.46 7.97
N PHE A 53 -12.83 7.47 7.23
CA PHE A 53 -12.15 8.76 7.14
C PHE A 53 -12.08 9.46 8.50
N ILE A 54 -13.19 9.52 9.24
CA ILE A 54 -13.23 10.06 10.61
C ILE A 54 -12.37 9.20 11.54
N GLY A 55 -12.36 7.88 11.35
CA GLY A 55 -11.49 6.95 12.07
C GLY A 55 -10.01 7.21 11.86
N LEU A 56 -9.59 7.52 10.64
CA LEU A 56 -8.21 7.93 10.33
C LEU A 56 -7.83 9.20 11.08
N LEU A 57 -8.71 10.21 11.09
CA LEU A 57 -8.49 11.45 11.84
C LEU A 57 -8.47 11.19 13.35
N GLY A 58 -9.36 10.34 13.86
CA GLY A 58 -9.38 9.93 15.27
C GLY A 58 -8.10 9.20 15.69
N PHE A 59 -7.56 8.32 14.85
CA PHE A 59 -6.27 7.68 15.08
C PHE A 59 -5.16 8.73 15.22
N TYR A 60 -5.14 9.70 14.31
CA TYR A 60 -4.13 10.75 14.33
C TYR A 60 -4.22 11.67 15.55
N LYS A 61 -5.40 11.82 16.13
CA LYS A 61 -5.58 12.51 17.42
C LYS A 61 -4.90 11.77 18.57
N GLU A 62 -4.97 10.44 18.59
CA GLU A 62 -4.55 9.64 19.75
C GLU A 62 -3.04 9.36 19.80
N VAL A 63 -2.33 9.49 18.67
CA VAL A 63 -0.90 9.18 18.61
C VAL A 63 -0.04 10.34 19.14
N VAL A 64 0.51 10.15 20.34
CA VAL A 64 1.32 11.12 21.11
C VAL A 64 2.54 11.63 20.33
N ASP A 65 3.21 10.78 19.54
CA ASP A 65 4.41 11.14 18.77
C ASP A 65 4.10 11.92 17.47
N MET A 66 2.86 12.36 17.25
CA MET A 66 2.52 13.32 16.19
C MET A 66 2.64 14.79 16.62
N GLN A 67 3.17 15.05 17.83
CA GLN A 67 3.42 16.39 18.34
C GLN A 67 4.29 17.29 17.46
N ASN A 68 4.97 16.75 16.44
CA ASN A 68 5.80 17.54 15.51
C ASN A 68 5.23 17.63 14.07
N ILE A 69 4.06 17.04 13.80
CA ILE A 69 3.42 17.12 12.47
C ILE A 69 2.41 18.27 12.47
N GLU A 70 2.41 19.05 11.39
CA GLU A 70 1.46 20.15 11.19
C GLU A 70 0.07 19.64 10.77
N SER A 71 -0.99 20.34 11.20
CA SER A 71 -2.37 19.99 10.84
C SER A 71 -2.61 19.98 9.33
N ASP A 72 -2.02 20.90 8.59
CA ASP A 72 -2.15 20.98 7.12
C ASP A 72 -1.61 19.71 6.46
N LYS A 73 -0.53 19.18 7.01
CA LYS A 73 0.09 17.95 6.54
C LYS A 73 -0.79 16.73 6.81
N ILE A 74 -1.39 16.64 8.00
CA ILE A 74 -2.36 15.57 8.32
C ILE A 74 -3.58 15.65 7.39
N ALA A 75 -4.11 16.86 7.19
CA ALA A 75 -5.24 17.10 6.29
C ALA A 75 -4.89 16.65 4.87
N GLU A 76 -3.74 17.02 4.33
CA GLU A 76 -3.32 16.65 2.99
C GLU A 76 -3.38 15.13 2.74
N TYR A 77 -2.78 14.31 3.60
CA TYR A 77 -2.76 12.86 3.38
C TYR A 77 -4.09 12.19 3.68
N ALA A 78 -4.86 12.69 4.65
CA ALA A 78 -6.21 12.19 4.87
C ALA A 78 -7.07 12.42 3.62
N VAL A 79 -6.93 13.57 2.97
CA VAL A 79 -7.63 13.91 1.73
C VAL A 79 -7.14 13.07 0.55
N LEU A 80 -5.83 12.86 0.42
CA LEU A 80 -5.27 11.95 -0.58
C LEU A 80 -5.83 10.53 -0.42
N TRP A 81 -5.89 10.01 0.81
CA TRP A 81 -6.47 8.71 1.13
C TRP A 81 -7.96 8.64 0.77
N LEU A 82 -8.74 9.68 1.12
CA LEU A 82 -10.15 9.75 0.78
C LEU A 82 -10.36 9.71 -0.72
N GLY A 83 -9.62 10.52 -1.48
CA GLY A 83 -9.68 10.52 -2.94
C GLY A 83 -9.33 9.16 -3.54
N HIS A 84 -8.31 8.48 -3.00
CA HIS A 84 -7.98 7.12 -3.43
C HIS A 84 -9.14 6.14 -3.22
N LYS A 85 -9.76 6.12 -2.03
CA LYS A 85 -10.91 5.24 -1.75
C LYS A 85 -12.10 5.55 -2.67
N LEU A 86 -12.39 6.82 -2.90
CA LEU A 86 -13.47 7.20 -3.80
C LEU A 86 -13.19 6.80 -5.27
N ASN A 87 -11.93 6.87 -5.71
CA ASN A 87 -11.50 6.48 -7.06
C ASN A 87 -11.52 4.94 -7.30
N GLN A 88 -11.58 4.12 -6.24
CA GLN A 88 -11.69 2.66 -6.40
C GLN A 88 -13.04 2.20 -6.94
N LYS A 89 -14.12 2.99 -6.75
CA LYS A 89 -15.46 2.68 -7.26
C LYS A 89 -15.59 3.13 -8.71
N THR A 90 -16.08 2.25 -9.58
CA THR A 90 -16.29 2.55 -11.02
C THR A 90 -17.39 3.58 -11.28
N GLU A 91 -18.42 3.64 -10.43
CA GLU A 91 -19.53 4.61 -10.54
C GLU A 91 -19.10 6.06 -10.24
N ASN A 92 -17.97 6.25 -9.57
CA ASN A 92 -17.53 7.55 -9.07
C ASN A 92 -16.68 8.34 -10.08
N GLY A 93 -16.64 7.93 -11.35
CA GLY A 93 -15.88 8.64 -12.41
C GLY A 93 -16.23 10.12 -12.57
N THR A 94 -17.39 10.55 -12.04
CA THR A 94 -17.88 11.93 -11.99
C THR A 94 -17.96 12.53 -10.58
N THR A 95 -17.68 11.77 -9.52
CA THR A 95 -17.81 12.27 -8.15
C THR A 95 -16.71 13.27 -7.82
N ILE A 96 -17.11 14.51 -7.56
CA ILE A 96 -16.22 15.56 -7.07
C ILE A 96 -15.97 15.26 -5.58
N LEU A 97 -14.69 15.25 -5.18
CA LEU A 97 -14.26 15.00 -3.81
C LEU A 97 -15.04 15.85 -2.80
N ASN A 98 -15.22 17.14 -3.12
CA ASN A 98 -15.94 18.10 -2.31
C ASN A 98 -17.43 17.73 -2.14
N ASP A 99 -18.09 17.23 -3.19
CA ASP A 99 -19.50 16.84 -3.13
C ASP A 99 -19.69 15.65 -2.19
N PHE A 100 -18.83 14.63 -2.32
CA PHE A 100 -18.86 13.49 -1.40
C PHE A 100 -18.62 13.94 0.04
N TYR A 101 -17.63 14.81 0.25
CA TYR A 101 -17.25 15.32 1.55
C TYR A 101 -18.39 16.08 2.22
N ASN A 102 -18.98 17.05 1.53
CA ASN A 102 -20.07 17.86 2.06
C ASN A 102 -21.31 17.00 2.36
N LYS A 103 -21.62 16.02 1.50
CA LYS A 103 -22.83 15.19 1.65
C LYS A 103 -22.70 14.11 2.72
N ASN A 104 -21.52 13.50 2.89
CA ASN A 104 -21.36 12.28 3.70
C ASN A 104 -20.42 12.42 4.88
N ILE A 105 -19.47 13.37 4.85
CA ILE A 105 -18.51 13.58 5.95
C ILE A 105 -18.94 14.75 6.82
N LYS A 106 -19.19 15.95 6.25
CA LYS A 106 -19.65 17.11 7.03
C LYS A 106 -20.98 16.86 7.76
N THR A 107 -21.85 16.04 7.19
CA THR A 107 -23.16 15.67 7.77
C THR A 107 -23.07 14.53 8.79
N ASN A 108 -21.92 13.86 8.91
CA ASN A 108 -21.74 12.80 9.89
C ASN A 108 -21.65 13.42 11.29
N ASN A 109 -22.51 12.98 12.21
CA ASN A 109 -22.59 13.48 13.58
C ASN A 109 -21.29 13.30 14.40
N HIS A 110 -20.38 12.42 13.96
CA HIS A 110 -19.06 12.25 14.54
C HIS A 110 -18.00 13.22 13.99
N TYR A 111 -18.27 13.90 12.87
CA TYR A 111 -17.37 14.89 12.27
C TYR A 111 -17.53 16.26 12.94
N LYS A 112 -17.13 16.36 14.20
CA LYS A 112 -17.16 17.60 14.98
C LYS A 112 -15.90 17.78 15.80
N GLN A 113 -15.55 19.05 16.06
CA GLN A 113 -14.27 19.41 16.66
C GLN A 113 -14.08 18.66 17.98
N GLU A 114 -15.06 18.66 18.89
CA GLU A 114 -15.05 17.89 20.16
C GLU A 114 -14.62 16.42 20.02
N THR A 115 -15.04 15.74 18.93
CA THR A 115 -14.71 14.34 18.68
C THR A 115 -13.28 14.20 18.15
N LEU A 116 -12.86 15.08 17.25
CA LEU A 116 -11.58 15.01 16.55
C LEU A 116 -10.44 15.82 17.20
N GLY A 117 -10.73 16.71 18.15
CA GLY A 117 -9.75 17.54 18.85
C GLY A 117 -10.32 18.80 19.50
N ASP A 118 -9.80 19.19 20.67
CA ASP A 118 -10.09 20.50 21.26
C ASP A 118 -9.05 21.54 20.83
N SER A 119 -9.02 22.72 21.48
CA SER A 119 -8.06 23.79 21.20
C SER A 119 -6.60 23.38 21.36
N ASN A 120 -6.34 22.30 22.12
CA ASN A 120 -5.00 21.78 22.38
C ASN A 120 -4.62 20.64 21.42
N ASN A 121 -5.58 20.13 20.65
CA ASN A 121 -5.31 19.10 19.66
C ASN A 121 -4.87 19.71 18.32
N LYS A 122 -3.99 18.99 17.61
CA LYS A 122 -3.45 19.43 16.31
C LYS A 122 -4.41 19.29 15.16
N ILE A 123 -5.39 18.39 15.23
CA ILE A 123 -6.37 18.21 14.16
C ILE A 123 -7.44 19.27 14.30
N LYS A 124 -7.47 20.19 13.34
CA LYS A 124 -8.52 21.19 13.24
C LYS A 124 -9.37 20.94 12.02
N ILE A 125 -10.69 20.85 12.24
CA ILE A 125 -11.66 20.58 11.17
C ILE A 125 -11.64 21.68 10.11
N ASP A 126 -11.49 22.94 10.51
CA ASP A 126 -11.38 24.08 9.59
C ASP A 126 -10.20 23.96 8.62
N VAL A 127 -9.06 23.43 9.09
CA VAL A 127 -7.89 23.16 8.25
C VAL A 127 -8.19 22.04 7.25
N ILE A 128 -8.89 20.98 7.68
CA ILE A 128 -9.28 19.86 6.80
C ILE A 128 -10.29 20.34 5.75
N ASP A 129 -11.34 21.05 6.18
CA ASP A 129 -12.37 21.64 5.32
C ASP A 129 -11.72 22.50 4.24
N LYS A 130 -10.85 23.44 4.66
CA LYS A 130 -10.13 24.31 3.74
C LYS A 130 -9.23 23.54 2.78
N LYS A 131 -8.56 22.47 3.25
CA LYS A 131 -7.71 21.64 2.39
C LYS A 131 -8.54 20.96 1.30
N ILE A 132 -9.69 20.39 1.64
CA ILE A 132 -10.59 19.72 0.69
C ILE A 132 -11.17 20.72 -0.31
N GLU A 133 -11.65 21.87 0.17
CA GLU A 133 -12.20 22.92 -0.68
C GLU A 133 -11.15 23.49 -1.65
N SER A 134 -9.88 23.54 -1.23
CA SER A 134 -8.76 23.99 -2.07
C SER A 134 -8.23 22.93 -3.04
N MET A 135 -8.58 21.66 -2.86
CA MET A 135 -8.08 20.55 -3.67
C MET A 135 -8.91 20.36 -4.93
N ASN A 136 -8.83 21.35 -5.84
CA ASN A 136 -9.52 21.35 -7.12
C ASN A 136 -8.78 20.47 -8.15
N MET A 137 -8.90 19.16 -7.99
CA MET A 137 -8.25 18.16 -8.84
C MET A 137 -9.16 16.97 -9.12
N ASN A 138 -8.93 16.30 -10.25
CA ASN A 138 -9.59 15.03 -10.54
C ASN A 138 -9.19 13.99 -9.48
N ILE A 139 -10.17 13.25 -8.98
CA ILE A 139 -10.00 12.20 -7.98
C ILE A 139 -8.99 11.12 -8.40
N LYS A 140 -8.87 10.87 -9.71
CA LYS A 140 -7.86 9.99 -10.29
C LYS A 140 -6.45 10.53 -10.09
N ASP A 141 -6.23 11.83 -10.28
CA ASP A 141 -4.93 12.45 -10.03
C ASP A 141 -4.58 12.39 -8.53
N ILE A 142 -5.56 12.69 -7.66
CA ILE A 142 -5.41 12.57 -6.19
C ILE A 142 -5.05 11.13 -5.80
N SER A 143 -5.76 10.14 -6.36
CA SER A 143 -5.48 8.72 -6.17
C SER A 143 -4.06 8.33 -6.60
N ASN A 144 -3.60 8.85 -7.75
CA ASN A 144 -2.24 8.58 -8.22
C ASN A 144 -1.18 9.12 -7.25
N PHE A 145 -1.39 10.33 -6.69
CA PHE A 145 -0.52 10.87 -5.64
C PHE A 145 -0.51 9.99 -4.39
N TYR A 146 -1.68 9.54 -3.93
CA TYR A 146 -1.77 8.64 -2.79
C TYR A 146 -1.02 7.32 -3.01
N GLU A 147 -1.12 6.73 -4.21
CA GLU A 147 -0.40 5.49 -4.53
C GLU A 147 1.12 5.65 -4.43
N VAL A 148 1.67 6.76 -4.95
CA VAL A 148 3.11 7.03 -4.86
C VAL A 148 3.52 7.29 -3.41
N PHE A 149 2.73 8.08 -2.69
CA PHE A 149 2.95 8.33 -1.27
C PHE A 149 2.94 7.05 -0.44
N LYS A 150 2.00 6.14 -0.72
CA LYS A 150 1.91 4.83 -0.05
C LYS A 150 3.16 3.99 -0.27
N LEU A 151 3.68 3.95 -1.50
CA LEU A 151 4.93 3.25 -1.80
C LEU A 151 6.12 3.88 -1.04
N LEU A 152 6.17 5.22 -0.95
CA LEU A 152 7.16 5.93 -0.14
C LEU A 152 7.09 5.53 1.34
N CYS A 153 5.88 5.47 1.91
CA CYS A 153 5.66 4.99 3.27
C CYS A 153 6.18 3.56 3.49
N MET A 154 5.96 2.66 2.53
CA MET A 154 6.43 1.28 2.62
C MET A 154 7.97 1.23 2.61
N MET A 155 8.62 1.98 1.72
CA MET A 155 10.07 2.10 1.67
C MET A 155 10.64 2.70 2.96
N ASP A 156 10.06 3.78 3.49
CA ASP A 156 10.51 4.43 4.73
C ASP A 156 10.46 3.45 5.92
N GLY A 157 9.41 2.62 6.00
CA GLY A 157 9.29 1.57 7.01
C GLY A 157 10.28 0.40 6.85
N GLU A 158 10.76 0.13 5.63
CA GLU A 158 11.84 -0.85 5.42
C GLU A 158 13.19 -0.33 5.93
N VAL A 159 13.45 0.97 5.77
CA VAL A 159 14.67 1.65 6.27
C VAL A 159 14.74 1.64 7.80
N ASP A 160 13.59 1.60 8.49
CA ASP A 160 13.56 1.57 9.95
C ASP A 160 13.95 0.24 10.59
N LYS A 161 14.02 -0.83 9.79
CA LYS A 161 14.38 -2.16 10.28
C LYS A 161 15.82 -2.18 10.80
N LYS A 162 16.06 -2.85 11.92
CA LYS A 162 17.38 -2.93 12.60
C LYS A 162 18.51 -3.46 11.70
N ASN A 163 18.20 -4.26 10.69
CA ASN A 163 19.16 -4.94 9.83
C ASN A 163 19.08 -4.45 8.37
N LEU A 164 18.95 -3.14 8.16
CA LEU A 164 18.97 -2.55 6.81
C LEU A 164 20.31 -2.89 6.14
N GLN A 165 20.24 -3.54 4.96
CA GLN A 165 21.40 -3.77 4.11
C GLN A 165 21.40 -2.73 2.99
N CYS A 166 22.44 -1.90 2.95
CA CYS A 166 22.63 -0.94 1.86
C CYS A 166 22.89 -1.67 0.54
N ASN A 167 22.55 -1.03 -0.58
CA ASN A 167 22.68 -1.61 -1.92
C ASN A 167 21.87 -2.90 -2.15
N THR A 168 20.83 -3.11 -1.35
CA THR A 168 19.75 -4.05 -1.65
C THR A 168 18.52 -3.24 -2.04
N CYS A 169 17.80 -3.70 -3.07
CA CYS A 169 16.56 -3.06 -3.47
C CYS A 169 15.52 -3.20 -2.37
N LEU A 170 14.93 -2.07 -1.99
CA LEU A 170 13.71 -2.07 -1.18
C LEU A 170 12.59 -2.71 -2.00
N ILE A 171 11.67 -3.40 -1.33
CA ILE A 171 10.63 -4.20 -1.97
C ILE A 171 9.84 -3.37 -2.99
N ASN A 172 9.58 -2.11 -2.66
CA ASN A 172 8.71 -1.22 -3.44
C ASN A 172 9.47 -0.15 -4.25
N ALA A 173 10.82 -0.19 -4.26
CA ALA A 173 11.63 0.86 -4.89
C ALA A 173 11.33 1.03 -6.38
N GLY A 174 11.39 -0.06 -7.15
CA GLY A 174 11.19 0.01 -8.60
C GLY A 174 9.82 0.59 -8.99
N GLU A 175 8.74 0.17 -8.32
CA GLU A 175 7.39 0.69 -8.56
C GLU A 175 7.26 2.16 -8.13
N PHE A 176 7.84 2.54 -6.99
CA PHE A 176 7.85 3.93 -6.53
C PHE A 176 8.46 4.85 -7.58
N TYR A 177 9.68 4.55 -8.04
CA TYR A 177 10.40 5.42 -8.99
C TYR A 177 9.69 5.53 -10.32
N GLU A 178 9.10 4.44 -10.82
CA GLU A 178 8.31 4.48 -12.04
C GLU A 178 7.11 5.42 -11.92
N LYS A 179 6.34 5.30 -10.84
CA LYS A 179 5.15 6.14 -10.66
C LYS A 179 5.51 7.59 -10.28
N TYR A 180 6.57 7.79 -9.51
CA TYR A 180 7.08 9.10 -9.14
C TYR A 180 7.52 9.91 -10.38
N GLU A 181 8.30 9.30 -11.28
CA GLU A 181 8.71 9.96 -12.52
C GLU A 181 7.53 10.21 -13.47
N LYS A 182 6.52 9.33 -13.49
CA LYS A 182 5.27 9.61 -14.24
C LYS A 182 4.54 10.85 -13.70
N LEU A 183 4.43 11.00 -12.38
CA LEU A 183 3.84 12.20 -11.77
C LEU A 183 4.65 13.46 -12.09
N LYS A 184 5.98 13.36 -12.02
CA LYS A 184 6.90 14.46 -12.36
C LYS A 184 6.74 14.93 -13.80
N ASN A 185 6.73 13.99 -14.74
CA ASN A 185 6.63 14.31 -16.17
C ASN A 185 5.22 14.75 -16.57
N ALA A 186 4.20 14.45 -15.75
CA ALA A 186 2.84 14.94 -15.93
C ALA A 186 2.63 16.38 -15.41
N LEU A 187 3.67 17.03 -14.86
CA LEU A 187 3.67 18.46 -14.51
C LEU A 187 3.67 19.32 -15.79
N ASP A 188 2.56 19.29 -16.52
CA ASP A 188 2.32 20.18 -17.65
C ASP A 188 1.78 21.54 -17.17
N ILE A 189 1.94 22.59 -17.97
CA ILE A 189 1.42 23.95 -17.73
C ILE A 189 -0.10 23.92 -17.52
N ASN A 190 -0.78 22.93 -18.11
CA ASN A 190 -2.23 22.74 -17.97
C ASN A 190 -2.65 22.08 -16.65
N LYS A 191 -1.71 21.59 -15.82
CA LYS A 191 -2.04 21.07 -14.48
C LYS A 191 -2.16 22.24 -13.50
N GLY A 192 -3.32 22.30 -12.83
CA GLY A 192 -3.64 23.38 -11.88
C GLY A 192 -2.71 23.44 -10.66
N SER A 193 -2.78 24.56 -9.93
CA SER A 193 -1.94 24.86 -8.76
C SER A 193 -1.94 23.77 -7.69
N SER A 194 -3.09 23.15 -7.43
CA SER A 194 -3.22 22.06 -6.45
C SER A 194 -2.34 20.85 -6.80
N TYR A 195 -2.19 20.51 -8.09
CA TYR A 195 -1.35 19.40 -8.53
C TYR A 195 0.12 19.68 -8.23
N PHE A 196 0.56 20.91 -8.53
CA PHE A 196 1.92 21.35 -8.26
C PHE A 196 2.23 21.38 -6.76
N GLN A 197 1.28 21.81 -5.92
CA GLN A 197 1.43 21.78 -4.47
C GLN A 197 1.60 20.36 -3.91
N LEU A 198 0.78 19.41 -4.35
CA LEU A 198 0.93 18.00 -3.96
C LEU A 198 2.27 17.42 -4.41
N TRP A 199 2.70 17.74 -5.62
CA TRP A 199 4.01 17.35 -6.11
C TRP A 199 5.15 17.88 -5.23
N LEU A 200 5.13 19.17 -4.90
CA LEU A 200 6.14 19.77 -4.02
C LEU A 200 6.15 19.11 -2.64
N SER A 201 4.98 18.80 -2.07
CA SER A 201 4.88 18.11 -0.79
C SER A 201 5.50 16.70 -0.84
N LEU A 202 5.13 15.91 -1.86
CA LEU A 202 5.67 14.58 -2.08
C LEU A 202 7.19 14.60 -2.34
N SER A 203 7.69 15.57 -3.10
CA SER A 203 9.13 15.74 -3.34
C SER A 203 9.88 16.01 -2.04
N LYS A 204 9.37 16.91 -1.20
CA LYS A 204 9.98 17.22 0.11
C LYS A 204 9.99 16.00 1.03
N ASP A 205 8.97 15.15 0.96
CA ASP A 205 8.96 13.89 1.70
C ASP A 205 9.97 12.89 1.20
N TYR A 206 10.11 12.79 -0.12
CA TYR A 206 11.12 11.94 -0.73
C TYR A 206 12.54 12.42 -0.39
N ASP A 207 12.77 13.74 -0.33
CA ASP A 207 14.03 14.31 0.18
C ASP A 207 14.32 13.88 1.62
N LYS A 208 13.32 13.97 2.51
CA LYS A 208 13.46 13.48 3.89
C LYS A 208 13.73 11.97 3.97
N PHE A 209 13.14 11.19 3.06
CA PHE A 209 13.44 9.76 2.97
C PHE A 209 14.90 9.52 2.54
N LYS A 210 15.40 10.25 1.54
CA LYS A 210 16.80 10.16 1.10
C LYS A 210 17.77 10.50 2.24
N ASP A 211 17.50 11.58 2.97
CA ASP A 211 18.32 11.97 4.12
C ASP A 211 18.34 10.87 5.19
N LYS A 212 17.17 10.33 5.52
CA LYS A 212 17.06 9.21 6.47
C LYS A 212 17.85 7.98 5.99
N TYR A 213 17.74 7.61 4.72
CA TYR A 213 18.50 6.51 4.14
C TYR A 213 20.02 6.73 4.25
N ASN A 214 20.50 7.95 3.96
CA ASN A 214 21.90 8.33 4.13
C ASN A 214 22.36 8.25 5.60
N THR A 215 21.55 8.73 6.56
CA THR A 215 21.89 8.65 7.99
C THR A 215 22.00 7.22 8.52
N ARG A 216 21.38 6.23 7.85
CA ARG A 216 21.53 4.80 8.16
C ARG A 216 22.82 4.18 7.60
N GLY A 217 23.69 4.98 6.97
CA GLY A 217 24.96 4.54 6.38
C GLY A 217 24.85 4.11 4.92
N CYS A 218 23.72 4.35 4.25
CA CYS A 218 23.52 3.99 2.86
C CYS A 218 23.58 5.24 1.97
N ASN A 219 24.63 5.40 1.15
CA ASN A 219 24.88 6.65 0.43
C ASN A 219 24.56 6.59 -1.08
N ASN A 220 24.12 5.44 -1.60
CA ASN A 220 23.89 5.24 -3.03
C ASN A 220 22.40 5.25 -3.38
N ILE A 221 21.74 6.41 -3.28
CA ILE A 221 20.33 6.56 -3.69
C ILE A 221 20.12 6.17 -5.16
N LYS A 222 21.10 6.46 -6.01
CA LYS A 222 21.06 6.10 -7.43
C LYS A 222 20.91 4.59 -7.65
N PHE A 223 21.43 3.77 -6.73
CA PHE A 223 21.18 2.33 -6.74
C PHE A 223 19.68 2.00 -6.60
N LEU A 224 18.98 2.66 -5.67
CA LEU A 224 17.54 2.45 -5.48
C LEU A 224 16.73 2.87 -6.71
N GLU A 225 17.12 3.96 -7.37
CA GLU A 225 16.49 4.43 -8.61
C GLU A 225 16.62 3.42 -9.77
N THR A 226 17.66 2.59 -9.74
CA THR A 226 17.90 1.54 -10.74
C THR A 226 17.29 0.18 -10.38
N CYS A 227 16.59 0.08 -9.24
CA CYS A 227 15.99 -1.17 -8.83
C CYS A 227 14.99 -1.68 -9.89
N PRO A 228 14.99 -3.01 -10.16
CA PRO A 228 14.10 -3.57 -11.15
C PRO A 228 12.66 -3.22 -10.80
N ARG A 229 11.94 -2.72 -11.79
CA ARG A 229 10.51 -2.44 -11.67
C ARG A 229 9.81 -3.78 -11.46
N SER A 230 8.89 -3.84 -10.51
CA SER A 230 8.02 -5.00 -10.37
C SER A 230 7.34 -5.22 -11.72
N SER A 231 7.65 -6.34 -12.38
CA SER A 231 6.94 -6.79 -13.56
C SER A 231 5.55 -7.25 -13.14
N VAL A 232 4.70 -6.33 -12.66
CA VAL A 232 3.25 -6.55 -12.64
C VAL A 232 2.75 -6.31 -14.06
N THR A 233 3.32 -7.04 -15.01
CA THR A 233 2.66 -7.32 -16.27
C THR A 233 1.51 -8.22 -15.86
N LYS A 234 0.28 -7.71 -15.96
CA LYS A 234 -0.88 -8.57 -16.16
C LYS A 234 -0.45 -9.59 -17.21
N SER A 235 -0.32 -10.85 -16.83
CA SER A 235 -0.31 -11.93 -17.81
C SER A 235 -1.67 -11.84 -18.51
N GLN A 236 -1.75 -11.04 -19.57
CA GLN A 236 -2.73 -11.29 -20.61
C GLN A 236 -2.30 -12.64 -21.15
N VAL A 237 -3.02 -13.66 -20.70
CA VAL A 237 -3.16 -14.89 -21.46
C VAL A 237 -3.68 -14.43 -22.82
N THR A 238 -2.77 -14.28 -23.78
CA THR A 238 -3.16 -14.24 -25.18
C THR A 238 -3.76 -15.61 -25.44
N GLU A 239 -5.09 -15.71 -25.43
CA GLU A 239 -5.75 -16.82 -26.10
C GLU A 239 -5.21 -16.85 -27.52
N CYS A 240 -4.48 -17.92 -27.86
CA CYS A 240 -4.11 -18.19 -29.23
C CYS A 240 -5.40 -18.25 -30.06
N PRO A 241 -5.58 -17.42 -31.09
CA PRO A 241 -6.72 -17.57 -31.97
C PRO A 241 -6.56 -18.88 -32.74
N VAL A 242 -7.48 -19.82 -32.51
CA VAL A 242 -7.66 -20.99 -33.36
C VAL A 242 -8.28 -20.51 -34.67
N THR A 243 -7.46 -20.16 -35.65
CA THR A 243 -7.92 -19.95 -37.02
C THR A 243 -7.77 -21.26 -37.80
N LYS A 244 -8.90 -21.85 -38.18
CA LYS A 244 -8.98 -23.01 -39.07
C LYS A 244 -8.28 -22.68 -40.39
N SER A 245 -7.33 -23.52 -40.77
CA SER A 245 -6.55 -23.45 -42.00
C SER A 245 -7.43 -23.64 -43.24
N GLN A 246 -7.25 -22.76 -44.23
CA GLN A 246 -7.64 -23.01 -45.61
C GLN A 246 -6.43 -22.81 -46.51
N VAL A 247 -6.14 -23.85 -47.29
CA VAL A 247 -4.97 -24.02 -48.17
C VAL A 247 -5.17 -23.21 -49.44
N THR A 248 -4.19 -22.38 -49.83
CA THR A 248 -3.91 -22.07 -51.24
C THR A 248 -2.43 -21.70 -51.41
N ASN A 249 -1.78 -22.35 -52.38
CA ASN A 249 -0.34 -22.29 -52.66
C ASN A 249 0.04 -21.07 -53.52
N SER A 250 1.22 -20.46 -53.27
CA SER A 250 2.23 -19.92 -54.23
C SER A 250 3.13 -18.85 -53.55
N PRO A 251 4.28 -18.44 -54.12
CA PRO A 251 5.58 -19.10 -53.99
C PRO A 251 6.62 -18.27 -53.21
N VAL A 252 7.71 -18.95 -52.89
CA VAL A 252 8.86 -18.58 -52.05
C VAL A 252 9.58 -17.31 -52.55
N THR A 253 9.87 -16.39 -51.62
CA THR A 253 10.92 -15.36 -51.75
C THR A 253 11.83 -15.48 -50.55
N GLU A 254 13.08 -15.86 -50.80
CA GLU A 254 14.12 -16.05 -49.78
C GLU A 254 14.51 -14.71 -49.14
N CYS A 255 14.42 -14.64 -47.81
CA CYS A 255 14.98 -13.55 -47.01
C CYS A 255 16.20 -14.07 -46.26
N PRO A 256 17.29 -13.30 -46.13
CA PRO A 256 18.57 -13.80 -45.63
C PRO A 256 18.52 -14.13 -44.13
N VAL A 257 19.08 -15.29 -43.79
CA VAL A 257 19.23 -15.79 -42.43
C VAL A 257 20.19 -14.87 -41.67
N THR A 258 19.67 -14.14 -40.68
CA THR A 258 20.50 -13.50 -39.65
C THR A 258 20.32 -14.33 -38.38
N GLU A 259 21.41 -14.95 -37.93
CA GLU A 259 21.40 -15.86 -36.78
C GLU A 259 21.01 -15.12 -35.49
N CYS A 260 19.88 -15.50 -34.89
CA CYS A 260 19.53 -15.11 -33.52
C CYS A 260 20.35 -15.97 -32.52
N PRO A 261 20.90 -15.39 -31.44
CA PRO A 261 21.69 -16.16 -30.49
C PRO A 261 20.78 -17.09 -29.68
N VAL A 262 21.04 -18.39 -29.80
CA VAL A 262 20.37 -19.44 -29.02
C VAL A 262 20.76 -19.29 -27.54
N THR A 263 19.78 -18.97 -26.70
CA THR A 263 19.89 -19.06 -25.24
C THR A 263 20.16 -20.50 -24.85
N LYS A 264 21.34 -20.75 -24.28
CA LYS A 264 21.71 -22.01 -23.62
C LYS A 264 20.74 -22.28 -22.47
N ASN A 265 19.87 -23.28 -22.62
CA ASN A 265 19.14 -23.87 -21.52
C ASN A 265 20.15 -24.51 -20.55
N ILE A 266 20.30 -23.92 -19.36
CA ILE A 266 21.04 -24.52 -18.24
C ILE A 266 20.19 -25.67 -17.70
N LEU A 267 20.61 -26.90 -17.97
CA LEU A 267 20.12 -28.09 -17.28
C LEU A 267 20.63 -28.05 -15.84
N ILE A 268 19.73 -27.86 -14.88
CA ILE A 268 20.05 -28.05 -13.46
C ILE A 268 20.14 -29.57 -13.21
N PRO A 269 21.26 -30.09 -12.69
CA PRO A 269 21.38 -31.52 -12.40
C PRO A 269 20.48 -31.85 -11.20
N ILE A 270 19.51 -32.74 -11.43
CA ILE A 270 18.54 -33.27 -10.45
C ILE A 270 19.22 -33.81 -9.17
N ALA A 271 20.52 -34.10 -9.21
CA ALA A 271 21.32 -34.57 -8.08
C ALA A 271 21.40 -33.60 -6.89
N ILE A 272 21.30 -32.27 -7.09
CA ILE A 272 21.47 -31.30 -5.98
C ILE A 272 20.21 -31.22 -5.09
N VAL A 273 19.03 -31.51 -5.64
CA VAL A 273 17.75 -31.42 -4.91
C VAL A 273 17.62 -32.55 -3.86
N PHE A 274 18.18 -33.73 -4.12
CA PHE A 274 18.09 -34.88 -3.20
C PHE A 274 18.99 -34.74 -1.96
N VAL A 275 20.10 -34.01 -2.05
CA VAL A 275 21.02 -33.77 -0.92
C VAL A 275 20.37 -32.80 0.10
N ALA A 276 19.66 -31.77 -0.37
CA ALA A 276 18.98 -30.82 0.50
C ALA A 276 17.78 -31.44 1.25
N ALA A 277 16.96 -32.25 0.56
CA ALA A 277 15.79 -32.90 1.17
C ALA A 277 16.18 -33.88 2.31
N SER A 278 17.33 -34.55 2.19
CA SER A 278 17.85 -35.48 3.20
C SER A 278 18.28 -34.78 4.49
N PHE A 279 18.77 -33.53 4.40
CA PHE A 279 19.16 -32.75 5.58
C PHE A 279 17.96 -32.28 6.42
N PHE A 280 16.84 -31.92 5.77
CA PHE A 280 15.63 -31.47 6.47
C PHE A 280 14.89 -32.60 7.18
N PHE A 281 14.87 -33.83 6.63
CA PHE A 281 14.28 -34.99 7.31
C PHE A 281 15.11 -35.50 8.51
N GLY A 282 16.44 -35.34 8.47
CA GLY A 282 17.31 -35.70 9.60
C GLY A 282 17.08 -34.84 10.85
N ILE A 283 16.71 -33.57 10.66
CA ILE A 283 16.44 -32.64 11.78
C ILE A 283 15.08 -32.90 12.41
N SER A 284 14.03 -33.15 11.61
CA SER A 284 12.68 -33.38 12.14
C SER A 284 12.55 -34.67 12.97
N TYR A 285 13.31 -35.71 12.63
CA TYR A 285 13.32 -36.97 13.39
C TYR A 285 13.90 -36.80 14.81
N LYS A 286 14.93 -35.97 14.98
CA LYS A 286 15.60 -35.74 16.27
C LYS A 286 14.75 -34.92 17.25
N TYR A 287 13.94 -33.98 16.76
CA TYR A 287 13.01 -33.20 17.59
C TYR A 287 11.74 -33.98 17.99
N SER A 288 11.29 -34.93 17.16
CA SER A 288 10.11 -35.76 17.47
C SER A 288 10.39 -36.76 18.62
N LEU A 289 11.55 -37.43 18.61
CA LEU A 289 11.88 -38.42 19.64
C LEU A 289 12.10 -37.81 21.05
N PHE A 290 12.51 -36.54 21.12
CA PHE A 290 12.77 -35.84 22.39
C PHE A 290 11.48 -35.32 23.06
N GLY A 291 10.41 -35.08 22.30
CA GLY A 291 9.11 -34.64 22.82
C GLY A 291 8.34 -35.73 23.57
N PHE A 292 8.46 -36.99 23.15
CA PHE A 292 7.71 -38.11 23.75
C PHE A 292 8.25 -38.58 25.10
N ARG A 293 9.56 -38.42 25.36
CA ARG A 293 10.18 -38.88 26.62
C ARG A 293 9.77 -38.03 27.84
N LYS A 294 9.37 -36.77 27.64
CA LYS A 294 9.04 -35.84 28.74
C LYS A 294 7.59 -35.93 29.22
N ARG A 295 6.69 -36.54 28.44
CA ARG A 295 5.25 -36.62 28.75
C ARG A 295 4.87 -37.87 29.55
N SER A 296 5.53 -39.01 29.29
CA SER A 296 5.21 -40.30 29.93
C SER A 296 5.54 -40.33 31.45
N SER A 297 6.66 -39.74 31.88
CA SER A 297 7.05 -39.73 33.31
C SER A 297 6.11 -38.88 34.20
N LYS A 298 5.56 -37.77 33.68
CA LYS A 298 4.66 -36.89 34.45
C LYS A 298 3.29 -37.50 34.71
N GLN A 299 2.85 -38.47 33.89
CA GLN A 299 1.56 -39.12 34.04
C GLN A 299 1.61 -40.20 35.14
N HIS A 300 2.70 -40.96 35.23
CA HIS A 300 2.91 -41.95 36.30
C HIS A 300 3.06 -41.36 37.71
N LEU A 301 3.60 -40.13 37.84
CA LEU A 301 3.71 -39.45 39.14
C LEU A 301 2.38 -38.89 39.65
N ARG A 302 1.41 -38.61 38.77
CA ARG A 302 0.07 -38.14 39.16
C ARG A 302 -0.89 -39.26 39.56
N GLU A 303 -0.67 -40.48 39.07
CA GLU A 303 -1.49 -41.65 39.46
C GLU A 303 -1.11 -42.22 40.83
N LYS A 304 0.14 -42.05 41.29
CA LYS A 304 0.57 -42.52 42.62
C LYS A 304 0.19 -41.61 43.80
N LEU A 305 -0.32 -40.41 43.55
CA LEU A 305 -0.80 -39.48 44.58
C LEU A 305 -2.31 -39.57 44.84
N LYS A 306 -3.00 -40.55 44.22
CA LYS A 306 -4.45 -40.78 44.39
C LYS A 306 -4.80 -42.18 44.92
N LYS A 307 -3.89 -42.83 45.62
CA LYS A 307 -4.18 -44.01 46.45
C LYS A 307 -3.62 -43.80 47.85
#